data_AF-J9UUP9-F1
#
_entry.id   AF-J9UUP9-F1
#
_cell.length_a   1.000
_cell.length_b   1.000
_cell.length_c   1.000
_cell.angle_alpha   90.00
_cell.angle_beta   90.00
_cell.angle_gamma   90.00
#
_symmetry.space_group_name_H-M   'P 1'
#
loop_
_entity.id
_entity.type
_entity.pdbx_description
1 polymer ?
#
loop_
_entity_poly.entity_id
_entity_poly.type
_entity_poly.pdbx_seq_one_letter_code
_entity_poly.pdbx_strand_id
1 'polypeptide(L)'
;MINRVEEMEKSFFKYVLPSIVSTMLGGLYIVVDGFFVGNSMGDNGLTAINLVYPIGTVLFATAAMLGMGGSVIMSTYLGAGNIEKFNKAKINTFITLIIASIILTLLLLLTKTN
;
A
#
# COMPACT_ATOMS: atom_id res chain seq x y z
N MET A 1 32.91 9.70 12.46
CA MET A 1 31.59 10.35 12.40
C MET A 1 31.21 10.69 10.97
N ILE A 2 32.12 11.31 10.19
CA ILE A 2 31.94 11.65 8.76
C ILE A 2 31.54 10.43 7.90
N ASN A 3 32.24 9.29 8.01
CA ASN A 3 31.92 8.08 7.22
C ASN A 3 30.49 7.54 7.44
N ARG A 4 29.89 7.76 8.63
CA ARG A 4 28.50 7.33 8.88
C ARG A 4 27.48 8.20 8.17
N VAL A 5 27.79 9.49 8.00
CA VAL A 5 26.92 10.42 7.25
C VAL A 5 26.91 10.04 5.78
N GLU A 6 28.07 9.77 5.21
CA GLU A 6 28.22 9.35 3.81
C GLU A 6 27.52 8.00 3.52
N GLU A 7 27.61 7.04 4.44
CA GLU A 7 26.87 5.76 4.34
C GLU A 7 25.34 5.94 4.41
N MET A 8 24.86 6.86 5.25
CA MET A 8 23.43 7.20 5.35
C MET A 8 22.93 7.88 4.08
N GLU A 9 23.68 8.84 3.53
CA GLU A 9 23.31 9.52 2.27
C GLU A 9 23.22 8.54 1.10
N LYS A 10 24.21 7.65 0.98
CA LYS A 10 24.20 6.61 -0.06
C LYS A 10 23.02 5.66 0.08
N SER A 11 22.70 5.25 1.31
CA SER A 11 21.55 4.39 1.58
C SER A 11 20.23 5.11 1.32
N PHE A 12 20.12 6.38 1.71
CA PHE A 12 18.96 7.21 1.47
C PHE A 12 18.61 7.26 -0.01
N PHE A 13 19.54 7.64 -0.88
CA PHE A 13 19.28 7.70 -2.32
C PHE A 13 19.03 6.31 -2.93
N LYS A 14 19.66 5.25 -2.39
CA LYS A 14 19.41 3.86 -2.80
C LYS A 14 17.98 3.40 -2.54
N TYR A 15 17.30 3.91 -1.52
CA TYR A 15 15.90 3.56 -1.22
C TYR A 15 14.90 4.56 -1.79
N VAL A 16 15.18 5.86 -1.69
CA VAL A 16 14.24 6.92 -2.07
C VAL A 16 14.03 6.98 -3.58
N LEU A 17 15.08 6.85 -4.40
CA LEU A 17 14.92 6.88 -5.85
C LEU A 17 14.00 5.76 -6.35
N PRO A 18 14.21 4.48 -5.99
CA PRO A 18 13.26 3.42 -6.33
C PRO A 18 11.85 3.64 -5.79
N SER A 19 11.70 4.18 -4.57
CA SER A 19 10.37 4.47 -4.00
C SER A 19 9.62 5.53 -4.81
N ILE A 20 10.29 6.63 -5.19
CA ILE A 20 9.69 7.68 -6.02
C ILE A 20 9.26 7.08 -7.38
N VAL A 21 10.15 6.32 -8.02
CA VAL A 21 9.84 5.65 -9.30
C VAL A 21 8.65 4.70 -9.14
N SER A 22 8.58 3.93 -8.06
CA SER A 22 7.45 3.03 -7.79
C SER A 22 6.13 3.79 -7.65
N THR A 23 6.12 4.92 -6.95
CA THR A 23 4.92 5.76 -6.81
C THR A 23 4.54 6.41 -8.14
N MET A 24 5.51 6.91 -8.91
CA MET A 24 5.29 7.47 -10.25
C MET A 24 4.69 6.45 -11.21
N LEU A 25 5.22 5.21 -11.22
CA LEU A 25 4.67 4.12 -12.02
C LEU A 25 3.24 3.77 -11.62
N GLY A 26 2.91 3.83 -10.33
CA GLY A 26 1.53 3.67 -9.85
C GLY A 26 0.59 4.76 -10.39
N GLY A 27 1.04 6.02 -10.42
CA GLY A 27 0.29 7.11 -11.04
C GLY A 27 0.13 6.95 -12.56
N LEU A 28 1.19 6.54 -13.25
CA LEU A 28 1.16 6.25 -14.68
C LEU A 28 0.19 5.11 -15.00
N TYR A 29 0.14 4.06 -14.16
CA TYR A 29 -0.83 2.98 -14.31
C TYR A 29 -2.28 3.51 -14.31
N ILE A 30 -2.63 4.41 -13.37
CA ILE A 30 -3.98 5.00 -13.31
C ILE A 30 -4.29 5.80 -14.58
N VAL A 31 -3.34 6.58 -15.09
CA VAL A 31 -3.52 7.37 -16.32
C VAL A 31 -3.70 6.45 -17.54
N VAL A 32 -2.88 5.42 -17.66
CA VAL A 32 -2.93 4.45 -18.76
C VAL A 32 -4.24 3.66 -18.72
N ASP A 33 -4.66 3.18 -17.56
CA ASP A 33 -5.93 2.47 -17.37
C ASP A 33 -7.12 3.34 -17.79
N GLY A 34 -7.18 4.60 -17.31
CA GLY A 34 -8.19 5.56 -17.70
C GLY A 34 -8.17 5.87 -19.21
N PHE A 35 -6.99 6.00 -19.82
CA PHE A 35 -6.86 6.23 -21.26
C PHE A 35 -7.42 5.04 -22.08
N PHE A 36 -7.03 3.82 -21.75
CA PHE A 36 -7.50 2.63 -22.47
C PHE A 36 -9.00 2.41 -22.30
N VAL A 37 -9.54 2.63 -21.11
CA VAL A 37 -10.99 2.47 -20.86
C VAL A 37 -11.79 3.59 -21.49
N GLY A 38 -11.31 4.84 -21.44
CA GLY A 38 -11.92 5.95 -22.16
C GLY A 38 -11.92 5.75 -23.68
N ASN A 39 -10.83 5.21 -24.24
CA ASN A 39 -10.75 4.92 -25.67
C ASN A 39 -11.62 3.72 -26.09
N SER A 40 -11.76 2.70 -25.23
CA SER A 40 -12.49 1.47 -25.57
C SER A 40 -13.99 1.54 -25.28
N MET A 41 -14.39 2.24 -24.22
CA MET A 41 -15.77 2.27 -23.71
C MET A 41 -16.34 3.70 -23.59
N GLY A 42 -15.57 4.72 -23.96
CA GLY A 42 -16.01 6.11 -23.95
C GLY A 42 -16.37 6.62 -22.55
N ASP A 43 -17.30 7.57 -22.53
CA ASP A 43 -17.79 8.22 -21.31
C ASP A 43 -18.46 7.23 -20.33
N ASN A 44 -19.15 6.22 -20.86
CA ASN A 44 -19.78 5.17 -20.07
C ASN A 44 -18.74 4.35 -19.28
N GLY A 45 -17.60 4.03 -19.89
CA GLY A 45 -16.51 3.31 -19.22
C GLY A 45 -15.86 4.13 -18.11
N LEU A 46 -15.56 5.40 -18.39
CA LEU A 46 -14.98 6.32 -17.41
C LEU A 46 -15.92 6.56 -16.22
N THR A 47 -17.21 6.72 -16.49
CA THR A 47 -18.24 6.86 -15.45
C THR A 47 -18.31 5.62 -14.56
N ALA A 48 -18.27 4.42 -15.15
CA ALA A 48 -18.27 3.16 -14.40
C ALA A 48 -17.04 3.02 -13.49
N ILE A 49 -15.83 3.35 -13.98
CA ILE A 49 -14.61 3.33 -13.16
C ILE A 49 -14.74 4.31 -12.00
N ASN A 50 -15.13 5.55 -12.26
CA ASN A 50 -15.24 6.57 -11.22
C ASN A 50 -16.26 6.19 -10.14
N LEU A 51 -17.32 5.47 -10.50
CA LEU A 51 -18.30 4.94 -9.55
C LEU A 51 -17.69 3.86 -8.63
N VAL A 52 -16.83 2.99 -9.18
CA VAL A 52 -16.20 1.89 -8.44
C VAL A 52 -14.91 2.33 -7.72
N TYR A 53 -14.27 3.41 -8.16
CA TYR A 53 -12.98 3.90 -7.65
C TYR A 53 -12.92 4.09 -6.12
N PRO A 54 -13.96 4.60 -5.43
CA PRO A 54 -13.97 4.68 -3.97
C PRO A 54 -13.76 3.33 -3.27
N ILE A 55 -14.30 2.25 -3.83
CA ILE A 55 -14.13 0.89 -3.30
C ILE A 55 -12.66 0.48 -3.35
N GLY A 56 -12.02 0.67 -4.50
CA GLY A 56 -10.58 0.40 -4.67
C GLY A 56 -9.72 1.24 -3.72
N THR A 57 -10.08 2.51 -3.52
CA THR A 57 -9.37 3.42 -2.62
C THR A 57 -9.46 2.98 -1.15
N VAL A 58 -10.62 2.52 -0.68
CA VAL A 58 -10.78 1.99 0.69
C VAL A 58 -9.95 0.73 0.91
N LEU A 59 -9.92 -0.17 -0.07
CA LEU A 59 -9.10 -1.37 -0.03
C LEU A 59 -7.61 -1.02 0.08
N PHE A 60 -7.13 -0.13 -0.80
CA PHE A 60 -5.75 0.34 -0.78
C PHE A 60 -5.40 1.07 0.52
N ALA A 61 -6.27 1.98 0.98
CA ALA A 61 -6.06 2.73 2.21
C ALA A 61 -5.94 1.81 3.44
N THR A 62 -6.76 0.77 3.53
CA THR A 62 -6.69 -0.19 4.64
C THR A 62 -5.39 -1.00 4.60
N ALA A 63 -5.01 -1.48 3.41
CA ALA A 63 -3.76 -2.21 3.23
C ALA A 63 -2.54 -1.34 3.57
N ALA A 64 -2.55 -0.07 3.10
CA ALA A 64 -1.50 0.90 3.38
C ALA A 64 -1.42 1.25 4.87
N MET A 65 -2.56 1.49 5.53
CA MET A 65 -2.64 1.78 6.96
C MET A 65 -2.04 0.65 7.80
N LEU A 66 -2.47 -0.59 7.59
CA LEU A 66 -2.00 -1.74 8.36
C LEU A 66 -0.55 -2.10 8.02
N GLY A 67 -0.18 -2.07 6.74
CA GLY A 67 1.16 -2.38 6.28
C GLY A 67 2.19 -1.37 6.78
N MET A 68 1.95 -0.07 6.55
CA MET A 68 2.86 0.99 7.02
C MET A 68 2.83 1.10 8.54
N GLY A 69 1.66 1.06 9.19
CA GLY A 69 1.57 1.10 10.65
C GLY A 69 2.31 -0.06 11.32
N GLY A 70 2.17 -1.28 10.80
CA GLY A 70 2.93 -2.43 11.27
C GLY A 70 4.44 -2.30 11.03
N SER A 71 4.84 -1.70 9.89
CA SER A 71 6.26 -1.43 9.59
C SER A 71 6.92 -0.49 10.60
N VAL A 72 6.20 0.54 11.06
CA VAL A 72 6.68 1.48 12.08
C VAL A 72 6.89 0.78 13.43
N ILE A 73 5.96 -0.09 13.82
CA ILE A 73 6.09 -0.87 15.06
C ILE A 73 7.28 -1.84 14.96
N MET A 74 7.41 -2.53 13.81
CA MET A 74 8.52 -3.44 13.55
C MET A 74 9.88 -2.72 13.57
N SER A 75 10.01 -1.58 12.89
CA SER A 75 11.26 -0.81 12.87
C SER A 75 11.64 -0.29 14.25
N THR A 76 10.65 0.07 15.07
CA THR A 76 10.86 0.49 16.46
C THR A 76 11.44 -0.64 17.31
N TYR A 77 10.88 -1.84 17.25
CA TYR A 77 11.41 -2.99 18.01
C TYR A 77 12.77 -3.45 17.50
N LEU A 78 12.99 -3.43 16.18
CA LEU A 78 14.27 -3.77 15.58
C LEU A 78 15.35 -2.77 16.00
N GLY A 79 15.05 -1.47 15.99
CA GLY A 79 15.95 -0.41 16.44
C GLY A 79 16.30 -0.49 17.93
N ALA A 80 15.39 -1.02 18.76
CA ALA A 80 15.63 -1.30 20.18
C ALA A 80 16.38 -2.63 20.44
N GLY A 81 16.76 -3.37 19.40
CA GLY A 81 17.40 -4.69 19.52
C GLY A 81 16.48 -5.80 20.03
N ASN A 82 15.17 -5.57 20.14
CA ASN A 82 14.22 -6.53 20.69
C ASN A 82 13.64 -7.42 19.57
N ILE A 83 14.39 -8.46 19.22
CA ILE A 83 14.05 -9.39 18.14
C ILE A 83 12.78 -10.20 18.44
N GLU A 84 12.51 -10.51 19.71
CA GLU A 84 11.30 -11.24 20.09
C GLU A 84 10.03 -10.42 19.81
N LYS A 85 10.00 -9.16 20.25
CA LYS A 85 8.88 -8.24 19.98
C LYS A 85 8.76 -7.92 18.48
N PHE A 86 9.88 -7.80 17.77
CA PHE A 86 9.88 -7.65 16.31
C PHE A 86 9.15 -8.82 15.63
N ASN A 87 9.50 -10.07 15.96
CA ASN A 87 8.85 -11.24 15.36
C ASN A 87 7.36 -11.34 15.70
N LYS A 88 6.98 -11.01 16.95
CA LYS A 88 5.57 -10.92 17.37
C LYS A 88 4.82 -9.85 16.58
N ALA A 89 5.38 -8.64 16.43
CA ALA A 89 4.78 -7.55 15.68
C ALA A 89 4.60 -7.89 14.19
N LYS A 90 5.59 -8.55 13.59
CA LYS A 90 5.54 -9.03 12.20
C LYS A 90 4.38 -10.00 11.98
N ILE A 91 4.26 -11.03 12.81
CA ILE A 91 3.18 -12.01 12.71
C ILE A 91 1.82 -11.35 12.95
N ASN A 92 1.71 -10.49 13.97
CA ASN A 92 0.45 -9.82 14.28
C ASN A 92 -0.01 -8.89 13.16
N THR A 93 0.92 -8.14 12.55
CA THR A 93 0.63 -7.29 11.38
C THR A 93 0.13 -8.13 10.21
N PHE A 94 0.80 -9.25 9.92
CA PHE A 94 0.42 -10.12 8.82
C PHE A 94 -0.95 -10.78 9.02
N ILE A 95 -1.23 -11.27 10.24
CA ILE A 95 -2.54 -11.84 10.60
C ILE A 95 -3.63 -10.76 10.49
N THR A 96 -3.37 -9.55 10.98
CA THR A 96 -4.34 -8.45 10.93
C THR A 96 -4.64 -8.03 9.49
N LEU A 97 -3.64 -8.04 8.60
CA LEU A 97 -3.84 -7.83 7.16
C LEU A 97 -4.75 -8.90 6.54
N ILE A 98 -4.53 -10.18 6.87
CA ILE A 98 -5.39 -11.27 6.37
C ILE A 98 -6.82 -11.11 6.89
N ILE A 99 -6.99 -10.85 8.18
CA ILE A 99 -8.32 -10.65 8.80
C ILE A 99 -9.03 -9.46 8.14
N ALA A 100 -8.34 -8.33 7.98
CA ALA A 100 -8.91 -7.15 7.33
C ALA A 100 -9.31 -7.44 5.87
N SER A 101 -8.49 -8.19 5.13
CA SER A 101 -8.80 -8.62 3.76
C SER A 101 -10.06 -9.48 3.70
N ILE A 102 -10.20 -10.45 4.60
CA ILE A 102 -11.40 -11.31 4.69
C ILE A 102 -12.63 -10.47 5.04
N ILE A 103 -12.53 -9.60 6.05
CA ILE A 103 -13.64 -8.73 6.47
C ILE A 103 -14.10 -7.82 5.33
N LEU A 104 -13.16 -7.15 4.66
CA LEU A 104 -13.48 -6.25 3.54
C LEU A 104 -14.09 -7.02 2.36
N THR A 105 -13.58 -8.20 2.05
CA THR A 105 -14.14 -9.05 0.99
C THR A 105 -15.57 -9.47 1.33
N LEU A 106 -15.84 -9.93 2.55
CA LEU A 106 -17.18 -10.29 2.99
C LEU A 106 -18.13 -9.08 2.95
N LEU A 107 -17.68 -7.92 3.40
CA LEU A 107 -18.47 -6.68 3.39
C LEU A 107 -18.83 -6.24 1.96
N LEU A 108 -17.90 -6.39 1.01
CA LEU A 108 -18.16 -6.12 -0.41
C LEU A 108 -19.14 -7.13 -1.02
N LEU A 109 -19.08 -8.41 -0.63
CA LEU A 109 -20.04 -9.41 -1.11
C LEU A 109 -21.45 -9.19 -0.55
N LEU A 110 -21.56 -8.78 0.71
CA LEU A 110 -22.85 -8.46 1.34
C LEU A 110 -23.52 -7.24 0.69
N THR A 111 -22.73 -6.21 0.36
CA THR A 111 -23.24 -5.00 -0.32
C THR A 111 -23.65 -5.26 -1.76
N LYS A 112 -23.08 -6.26 -2.43
CA LYS A 112 -23.53 -6.70 -3.77
C LYS A 112 -24.85 -7.48 -3.76
N THR A 113 -25.19 -8.12 -2.63
CA THR A 113 -26.33 -9.05 -2.54
C THR A 113 -27.64 -8.36 -2.15
N ASN A 114 -27.60 -7.08 -1.74
CA ASN A 114 -28.78 -6.22 -1.54
C ASN A 114 -28.96 -5.26 -2.72
#